data_AF-A0A7C4XV83-F1
#
_entry.id   AF-A0A7C4XV83-F1
#
_cell.length_a   1.000
_cell.length_b   1.000
_cell.length_c   1.000
_cell.angle_alpha   90.00
_cell.angle_beta   90.00
_cell.angle_gamma   90.00
#
_symmetry.space_group_name_H-M   'P 1'
#
loop_
_entity.id
_entity.type
_entity.pdbx_description
1 polymer ?
#
loop_
_entity_poly.entity_id
_entity_poly.type
_entity_poly.pdbx_seq_one_letter_code
_entity_poly.pdbx_strand_id
1 'polypeptide(L)' 'MKISVIGCGYVGLVTGIGFAELGNSIIFVDIDDVKVNMINALKAPIYEPGLEELMENTMLWS' A
#
# COMPACT_ATOMS: atom_id res chain seq x y z
N MET A 1 7.97 1.81 12.75
CA MET A 1 7.18 0.84 13.55
C MET A 1 6.60 -0.24 12.63
N LYS A 2 6.00 -1.31 13.16
CA LYS A 2 5.23 -2.29 12.36
C LYS A 2 3.74 -1.95 12.44
N ILE A 3 3.10 -1.67 11.31
CA ILE A 3 1.70 -1.24 11.25
C ILE A 3 0.92 -2.14 10.29
N SER A 4 -0.24 -2.61 10.73
CA SER A 4 -1.18 -3.33 9.88
C SER A 4 -2.33 -2.42 9.49
N VAL A 5 -2.62 -2.33 8.20
CA VAL A 5 -3.75 -1.57 7.65
C VAL A 5 -4.78 -2.57 7.13
N ILE A 6 -5.97 -2.56 7.73
CA ILE A 6 -7.08 -3.44 7.35
C ILE A 6 -8.05 -2.64 6.48
N GLY A 7 -8.20 -3.06 5.23
CA GLY A 7 -8.93 -2.36 4.16
C GLY A 7 -8.00 -1.55 3.27
N CYS A 8 -7.94 -1.92 1.99
CA CYS A 8 -7.09 -1.32 0.97
C CYS A 8 -7.91 -0.51 -0.05
N GLY A 9 -8.92 0.20 0.44
CA GLY A 9 -9.56 1.27 -0.30
C GLY A 9 -8.72 2.55 -0.26
N TYR A 10 -9.29 3.66 -0.73
CA TYR A 10 -8.62 4.97 -0.78
C TYR A 10 -7.92 5.36 0.53
N VAL A 11 -8.69 5.41 1.62
CA VAL A 11 -8.17 5.88 2.91
C VAL A 11 -7.07 4.95 3.42
N GLY A 12 -7.32 3.64 3.45
CA GLY A 12 -6.36 2.69 4.00
C GLY A 12 -5.06 2.64 3.20
N LEU A 13 -5.16 2.51 1.87
CA LEU A 13 -3.98 2.40 1.02
C LEU A 13 -3.11 3.66 1.09
N VAL A 14 -3.69 4.84 0.85
CA VAL A 14 -2.95 6.11 0.87
C VAL A 14 -2.34 6.38 2.24
N THR A 15 -3.10 6.13 3.33
CA THR A 15 -2.58 6.31 4.69
C THR A 15 -1.42 5.37 4.98
N GLY A 16 -1.55 4.09 4.59
CA GLY A 16 -0.48 3.11 4.78
C GLY A 16 0.77 3.48 3.99
N ILE A 17 0.65 3.91 2.73
CA ILE A 17 1.79 4.36 1.93
C ILE A 17 2.44 5.61 2.54
N GLY A 18 1.66 6.58 3.02
CA GLY A 18 2.21 7.73 3.75
C GLY A 18 2.98 7.32 5.01
N PHE A 19 2.51 6.31 5.76
CA PHE A 19 3.31 5.78 6.86
C PHE A 19 4.56 5.03 6.41
N ALA A 20 4.52 4.33 5.27
CA ALA A 20 5.68 3.68 4.68
C ALA A 20 6.76 4.70 4.28
N GLU A 21 6.36 5.81 3.66
CA GLU A 21 7.23 6.94 3.31
C GLU A 21 7.94 7.52 4.55
N LEU A 22 7.24 7.55 5.69
CA LEU A 22 7.81 7.97 6.98
C LEU A 22 8.68 6.89 7.66
N GLY A 23 9.03 5.80 6.96
CA GLY A 23 9.94 4.75 7.43
C GLY A 23 9.29 3.66 8.30
N ASN A 24 7.97 3.51 8.24
CA ASN A 24 7.29 2.40 8.92
C ASN A 24 7.19 1.15 8.03
N SER A 25 7.27 -0.02 8.64
CA SER A 25 6.99 -1.29 7.96
C SER A 25 5.49 -1.53 7.97
N ILE A 26 4.88 -1.60 6.78
CA ILE A 26 3.44 -1.70 6.62
C ILE A 26 3.08 -3.07 6.06
N ILE A 27 2.01 -3.66 6.58
CA ILE A 27 1.31 -4.77 5.94
C ILE A 27 -0.12 -4.37 5.64
N PHE A 28 -0.52 -4.56 4.38
CA PHE A 28 -1.87 -4.33 3.90
C PHE A 28 -2.67 -5.62 3.96
N VAL A 29 -3.90 -5.54 4.46
CA VAL A 29 -4.83 -6.66 4.56
C VAL A 29 -6.15 -6.25 3.92
N ASP A 30 -6.63 -7.01 2.95
CA ASP A 30 -7.96 -6.83 2.35
C ASP A 30 -8.60 -8.22 2.15
N ILE A 31 -9.94 -8.26 2.07
CA ILE A 31 -10.68 -9.47 1.73
C ILE A 31 -10.69 -9.73 0.22
N ASP A 32 -10.42 -8.69 -0.57
CA ASP A 32 -10.37 -8.76 -2.03
C ASP A 32 -8.97 -9.18 -2.51
N ASP A 33 -8.85 -10.45 -2.90
CA ASP A 33 -7.61 -11.02 -3.44
C ASP A 33 -7.08 -10.28 -4.65
N VAL A 34 -7.94 -9.64 -5.47
CA VAL A 34 -7.50 -8.87 -6.63
C VAL A 34 -6.68 -7.67 -6.18
N LYS A 35 -7.16 -6.94 -5.16
CA LYS A 35 -6.43 -5.80 -4.61
C LYS A 35 -5.13 -6.20 -3.96
N VAL A 36 -5.14 -7.30 -3.19
CA VAL A 36 -3.93 -7.84 -2.54
C VAL A 36 -2.88 -8.18 -3.60
N ASN A 37 -3.27 -8.88 -4.67
CA ASN A 37 -2.35 -9.24 -5.75
C ASN A 37 -1.82 -8.02 -6.50
N MET A 38 -2.65 -6.99 -6.73
CA MET A 38 -2.20 -5.73 -7.35
C MET A 38 -1.17 -5.01 -6.47
N ILE A 39 -1.45 -4.87 -5.17
CA ILE A 39 -0.53 -4.21 -4.22
C ILE A 39 0.81 -4.95 -4.14
N ASN A 40 0.78 -6.29 -4.06
CA ASN A 40 2.00 -7.11 -4.08
C ASN A 40 2.78 -7.01 -5.39
N ALA A 41 2.12 -6.63 -6.49
CA ALA A 41 2.74 -6.35 -7.78
C ALA A 41 3.10 -4.86 -7.97
N LEU A 42 3.07 -4.05 -6.89
CA LEU A 42 3.32 -2.60 -6.90
C LEU A 42 2.36 -1.81 -7.81
N LYS A 43 1.15 -2.35 -8.04
CA LYS A 43 0.09 -1.68 -8.81
C LYS A 43 -1.00 -1.17 -7.88
N ALA A 44 -1.50 0.04 -8.16
CA ALA A 44 -2.53 0.64 -7.34
C ALA A 44 -3.92 0.07 -7.70
N PRO A 45 -4.66 -0.53 -6.75
CA PRO A 45 -6.04 -0.99 -6.98
C PRO A 45 -7.06 0.16 -7.11
N ILE A 46 -6.62 1.40 -6.93
CA ILE A 46 -7.42 2.63 -7.02
C ILE A 46 -6.63 3.66 -7.83
N TYR A 47 -7.34 4.63 -8.40
CA TYR A 47 -6.69 5.78 -9.02
C TYR A 47 -6.41 6.86 -7.98
N GLU A 48 -5.13 7.19 -7.79
CA GLU A 48 -4.65 8.37 -7.07
C GLU A 48 -3.36 8.85 -7.77
N PRO A 49 -3.26 10.13 -8.16
CA PRO A 49 -2.07 10.66 -8.83
C PRO A 49 -0.77 10.39 -8.06
N GLY A 50 0.21 9.75 -8.70
CA GLY A 50 1.53 9.48 -8.13
C GLY A 50 1.60 8.29 -7.16
N LEU A 51 0.47 7.60 -6.89
CA LEU A 51 0.44 6.51 -5.91
C LEU A 51 1.30 5.30 -6.32
N GLU A 52 1.27 4.87 -7.59
CA GLU A 52 2.09 3.74 -8.06
C GLU A 52 3.59 4.04 -7.93
N GLU A 53 4.02 5.25 -8.30
CA GLU A 53 5.41 5.69 -8.15
C GLU A 53 5.83 5.72 -6.67
N LEU A 54 4.96 6.20 -5.78
CA LEU A 54 5.18 6.14 -4.33
C LEU A 54 5.26 4.71 -3.81
N MET A 55 4.39 3.81 -4.30
CA MET A 55 4.43 2.39 -3.94
C MET A 55 5.76 1.77 -4.35
N GLU A 56 6.25 2.00 -5.57
CA GLU A 56 7.55 1.50 -6.04
C GLU A 56 8.72 1.98 -5.17
N ASN A 57 8.69 3.24 -4.74
CA ASN A 57 9.75 3.83 -3.92
C ASN A 57 9.72 3.42 -2.44
N THR A 58 8.54 3.06 -1.91
CA THR A 58 8.34 2.80 -0.47
C THR A 58 8.15 1.32 -0.13
N MET A 59 7.71 0.50 -1.09
CA MET A 59 7.41 -0.93 -0.90
C MET A 59 8.48 -1.84 -1.50
N LEU A 60 9.76 -1.49 -1.36
CA LEU A 60 10.87 -2.40 -1.70
C LEU A 60 10.97 -3.49 -0.63
N TRP A 61 10.23 -4.58 -0.82
CA TRP A 61 10.37 -5.79 -0.01
C TRP A 61 11.73 -6.44 -0.34
N SER A 62 12.61 -6.55 0.67
CA SER A 62 13.78 -7.43 0.66
C SER A 62 13.45 -8.75 1.36
#